data_AF-A0A5D4KC42-F1
#
_entry.id   AF-A0A5D4KC42-F1
#
_cell.length_a   1.000
_cell.length_b   1.000
_cell.length_c   1.000
_cell.angle_alpha   90.00
_cell.angle_beta   90.00
_cell.angle_gamma   90.00
#
_symmetry.space_group_name_H-M   'P 1'
#
loop_
_entity.id
_entity.type
_entity.pdbx_description
1 polymer ?
#
loop_
_entity_poly.entity_id
_entity_poly.type
_entity_poly.pdbx_seq_one_letter_code
_entity_poly.pdbx_strand_id
1 'polypeptide(L)'
;MKWSILQFLAVSLIIIVMWTLEIVSENLNIQTSSGGWTAVNSPLLTFLMIVLIMTSIYLIFVFEAKKEKPIFRYSIWSRMPSILVGAGVLSGILFIMGGTIGPLMEWVSQWRFLLYVFLIYFLLLIFLFIFSIELKRQKGSQTVEKTVHISFVWTLVLLFALFFLL
;
A
#
# COMPACT_ATOMS: atom_id res chain seq x y z
N MET A 1 20.65 2.02 -14.25
CA MET A 1 19.80 0.92 -14.79
C MET A 1 19.48 -0.16 -13.77
N LYS A 2 20.46 -0.73 -13.04
CA LYS A 2 20.22 -1.82 -12.05
C LYS A 2 19.04 -1.60 -11.09
N TRP A 3 18.91 -0.39 -10.52
CA TRP A 3 17.84 -0.07 -9.57
C TRP A 3 16.46 -0.04 -10.22
N SER A 4 16.36 0.42 -11.46
CA SER A 4 15.08 0.43 -12.20
C SER A 4 14.61 -1.00 -12.52
N ILE A 5 15.54 -1.92 -12.80
CA ILE A 5 15.23 -3.35 -13.01
C ILE A 5 14.68 -3.95 -11.71
N LEU A 6 15.31 -3.66 -10.57
CA LEU A 6 14.85 -4.13 -9.27
C LEU A 6 13.49 -3.53 -8.86
N GLN A 7 13.21 -2.28 -9.25
CA GLN A 7 11.87 -1.69 -9.09
C GLN A 7 10.83 -2.42 -9.93
N PHE A 8 11.14 -2.72 -11.19
CA PHE A 8 10.25 -3.49 -12.05
C PHE A 8 9.96 -4.88 -11.44
N LEU A 9 10.98 -5.55 -10.92
CA LEU A 9 10.83 -6.82 -10.21
C LEU A 9 9.94 -6.70 -8.97
N ALA A 10 10.09 -5.63 -8.18
CA ALA A 10 9.22 -5.38 -7.03
C ALA A 10 7.76 -5.13 -7.44
N VAL A 11 7.51 -4.46 -8.57
CA VAL A 11 6.16 -4.32 -9.14
C VAL A 11 5.62 -5.66 -9.62
N SER A 12 6.43 -6.48 -10.29
CA SER A 12 6.05 -7.84 -10.68
C SER A 12 5.69 -8.70 -9.47
N LEU A 13 6.40 -8.54 -8.35
CA LEU A 13 6.08 -9.22 -7.10
C LEU A 13 4.67 -8.83 -6.59
N ILE A 14 4.29 -7.55 -6.66
CA ILE A 14 2.92 -7.11 -6.31
C ILE A 14 1.89 -7.81 -7.19
N ILE A 15 2.12 -7.88 -8.50
CA ILE A 15 1.22 -8.54 -9.46
C ILE A 15 1.08 -10.04 -9.14
N ILE A 16 2.19 -10.72 -8.84
CA ILE A 16 2.18 -12.15 -8.46
C ILE A 16 1.40 -12.36 -7.16
N VAL A 17 1.57 -11.47 -6.17
CA VAL A 17 0.81 -11.53 -4.91
C VAL A 17 -0.69 -11.35 -5.17
N MET A 18 -1.08 -10.38 -6.00
CA MET A 18 -2.49 -10.19 -6.39
C MET A 18 -3.06 -11.42 -7.09
N TRP A 19 -2.31 -12.00 -8.02
CA TRP A 19 -2.73 -13.20 -8.74
C TRP A 19 -2.87 -14.40 -7.80
N THR A 20 -1.94 -14.55 -6.85
CA THR A 20 -2.01 -15.59 -5.82
C THR A 20 -3.24 -15.41 -4.93
N LEU A 21 -3.54 -14.17 -4.51
CA LEU A 21 -4.75 -13.86 -3.74
C LEU A 21 -6.01 -14.23 -4.49
N GLU A 22 -6.06 -13.96 -5.80
CA GLU A 22 -7.19 -14.32 -6.63
C GLU A 22 -7.38 -15.85 -6.67
N ILE A 23 -6.34 -16.62 -6.98
CA ILE A 23 -6.39 -18.08 -6.99
C ILE A 23 -6.83 -18.63 -5.62
N VAL A 24 -6.24 -18.15 -4.53
CA VAL A 24 -6.59 -18.60 -3.18
C VAL A 24 -8.06 -18.29 -2.88
N SER A 25 -8.54 -17.11 -3.27
CA SER A 25 -9.93 -16.70 -3.03
C SER A 25 -10.96 -17.45 -3.91
N GLU A 26 -10.58 -17.92 -5.11
CA GLU A 26 -11.42 -18.81 -5.92
C GLU A 26 -11.52 -20.21 -5.29
N ASN A 27 -10.41 -20.75 -4.83
CA ASN A 27 -10.36 -22.11 -4.28
C ASN A 27 -10.96 -22.22 -2.86
N LEU A 28 -10.99 -21.12 -2.09
CA LEU A 28 -11.59 -21.08 -0.75
C LEU A 28 -13.09 -20.76 -0.72
N ASN A 29 -13.74 -20.57 -1.88
CA ASN A 29 -15.18 -20.29 -1.99
C ASN A 29 -16.08 -21.54 -1.79
N ILE A 30 -15.52 -22.67 -1.34
CA ILE A 30 -16.28 -23.85 -0.93
C ILE A 30 -16.63 -23.69 0.56
N GLN A 31 -17.87 -23.22 0.81
CA GLN A 31 -18.52 -23.04 2.12
C GLN A 31 -17.95 -21.93 3.00
N THR A 32 -18.57 -20.76 2.92
CA THR A 32 -18.60 -19.76 4.00
C THR A 32 -19.38 -20.32 5.19
N SER A 33 -18.80 -21.25 5.93
CA SER A 33 -19.24 -21.53 7.30
C SER A 33 -18.68 -20.43 8.21
N SER A 34 -19.53 -19.88 9.07
CA SER A 34 -19.12 -18.98 10.15
C SER A 34 -18.19 -19.74 11.11
N GLY A 35 -16.89 -19.77 10.81
CA GLY A 35 -15.90 -20.57 11.54
C GLY A 35 -14.75 -21.12 10.70
N GLY A 36 -14.80 -21.04 9.37
CA GLY A 36 -13.72 -21.50 8.49
C GLY A 36 -12.53 -20.52 8.43
N TRP A 37 -11.31 -21.04 8.60
CA TRP A 37 -10.02 -20.34 8.42
C TRP A 37 -9.76 -20.01 6.94
N THR A 38 -10.51 -19.08 6.36
CA THR A 38 -10.21 -18.52 5.03
C THR A 38 -9.25 -17.32 5.17
N ALA A 39 -8.54 -16.95 4.10
CA ALA A 39 -7.63 -15.79 4.09
C ALA A 39 -8.30 -14.45 4.40
N VAL A 40 -9.64 -14.41 4.28
CA VAL A 40 -10.50 -13.27 4.61
C VAL A 40 -11.01 -13.36 6.06
N ASN A 41 -11.03 -14.55 6.67
CA ASN A 41 -11.46 -14.80 8.06
C ASN A 41 -10.31 -14.93 9.07
N SER A 42 -9.06 -14.94 8.62
CA SER A 42 -7.89 -14.93 9.51
C SER A 42 -7.23 -13.55 9.49
N PRO A 43 -7.42 -12.72 10.53
CA PRO A 43 -6.80 -11.40 10.64
C PRO A 43 -5.28 -11.44 10.46
N LEU A 44 -4.64 -12.54 10.90
CA LEU A 44 -3.20 -12.76 10.76
C LEU A 44 -2.78 -12.98 9.30
N LEU A 45 -3.53 -13.76 8.52
CA LEU A 45 -3.22 -13.99 7.11
C LEU A 45 -3.45 -12.73 6.28
N THR A 46 -4.54 -11.99 6.56
CA THR A 46 -4.79 -10.67 5.94
C THR A 46 -3.68 -9.68 6.27
N PHE A 47 -3.26 -9.59 7.54
CA PHE A 47 -2.16 -8.72 7.95
C PHE A 47 -0.83 -9.10 7.27
N LEU A 48 -0.51 -10.40 7.18
CA LEU A 48 0.71 -10.88 6.52
C LEU A 48 0.73 -10.48 5.03
N MET A 49 -0.41 -10.60 4.35
CA MET A 49 -0.54 -10.16 2.95
C MET A 49 -0.34 -8.65 2.79
N ILE A 50 -0.89 -7.85 3.71
CA ILE A 50 -0.65 -6.40 3.73
C ILE A 50 0.82 -6.09 3.96
N VAL A 51 1.48 -6.76 4.91
CA VAL A 51 2.91 -6.59 5.18
C VAL A 51 3.74 -6.95 3.95
N LEU A 52 3.39 -8.02 3.22
CA LEU A 52 4.07 -8.42 2.00
C LEU A 52 3.94 -7.35 0.90
N ILE A 53 2.73 -6.85 0.65
CA ILE A 53 2.47 -5.75 -0.31
C ILE A 53 3.24 -4.50 0.10
N MET A 54 3.20 -4.14 1.39
CA MET A 54 3.90 -3.01 1.97
C MET A 54 5.41 -3.13 1.81
N THR A 55 5.97 -4.34 1.96
CA THR A 55 7.39 -4.62 1.75
C THR A 55 7.76 -4.37 0.29
N SER A 56 6.94 -4.81 -0.67
CA SER A 56 7.15 -4.54 -2.09
C SER A 56 7.13 -3.04 -2.41
N ILE A 57 6.17 -2.29 -1.86
CA ILE A 57 6.11 -0.81 -1.99
C ILE A 57 7.39 -0.18 -1.43
N TYR A 58 7.79 -0.60 -0.23
CA TYR A 58 9.01 -0.12 0.41
C TYR A 58 10.26 -0.40 -0.44
N LEU A 59 10.39 -1.59 -1.03
CA LEU A 59 11.51 -1.92 -1.92
C LEU A 59 11.59 -0.98 -3.13
N ILE A 60 10.45 -0.64 -3.73
CA ILE A 60 10.39 0.34 -4.84
C ILE A 60 11.02 1.67 -4.42
N PHE A 61 10.70 2.15 -3.21
CA PHE A 61 11.22 3.40 -2.66
C PHE A 61 12.69 3.32 -2.27
N VAL A 62 13.14 2.19 -1.70
CA VAL A 62 14.57 1.97 -1.39
C VAL A 62 15.39 2.02 -2.67
N PHE A 63 14.96 1.31 -3.71
CA PHE A 63 15.66 1.31 -4.99
C PHE A 63 15.63 2.69 -5.66
N GLU A 64 14.55 3.46 -5.49
CA GLU A 64 14.47 4.85 -5.95
C GLU A 64 15.48 5.73 -5.20
N ALA A 65 15.56 5.60 -3.88
CA ALA A 65 16.48 6.35 -3.03
C ALA A 65 17.96 6.06 -3.35
N LYS A 66 18.27 4.86 -3.87
CA LYS A 66 19.63 4.45 -4.27
C LYS A 66 20.05 4.93 -5.67
N LYS A 67 19.16 5.55 -6.44
CA LYS A 67 19.53 6.18 -7.72
C LYS A 67 20.39 7.43 -7.47
N GLU A 68 21.23 7.79 -8.43
CA GLU A 68 22.13 8.96 -8.33
C GLU A 68 21.36 10.28 -8.16
N LYS A 69 20.21 10.40 -8.82
CA LYS A 69 19.29 11.53 -8.74
C LYS A 69 17.90 11.04 -8.32
N PRO A 70 17.68 10.80 -7.02
CA PRO A 70 16.40 10.28 -6.55
C PRO A 70 15.30 11.35 -6.67
N ILE A 71 14.10 10.94 -7.09
CA ILE A 71 12.93 11.83 -7.23
C ILE A 71 12.59 12.54 -5.91
N PHE A 72 12.97 11.95 -4.78
CA PHE A 72 12.75 12.49 -3.43
C PHE A 72 13.52 13.79 -3.13
N ARG A 73 14.52 14.16 -3.94
CA ARG A 73 15.27 15.43 -3.75
C ARG A 73 14.58 16.65 -4.37
N TYR A 74 13.51 16.47 -5.15
CA TYR A 74 12.81 17.60 -5.76
C TYR A 74 12.04 18.43 -4.72
N SER A 75 11.92 19.75 -4.98
CA SER A 75 11.27 20.71 -4.06
C SER A 75 9.78 20.43 -3.83
N ILE A 76 9.13 19.69 -4.74
CA ILE A 76 7.72 19.33 -4.66
C ILE A 76 7.37 18.56 -3.38
N TRP A 77 8.33 17.82 -2.81
CA TRP A 77 8.17 17.06 -1.57
C TRP A 77 7.90 17.92 -0.34
N SER A 78 8.17 19.23 -0.40
CA SER A 78 7.80 20.16 0.68
C SER A 78 6.29 20.34 0.84
N ARG A 79 5.52 20.19 -0.24
CA ARG A 79 4.06 20.32 -0.29
C ARG A 79 3.34 18.96 -0.39
N MET A 80 4.07 17.89 -0.68
CA MET A 80 3.53 16.54 -0.79
C MET A 80 2.65 16.11 0.39
N PRO A 81 2.98 16.37 1.67
CA PRO A 81 2.09 16.00 2.76
C PRO A 81 0.68 16.58 2.61
N SER A 82 0.56 17.87 2.30
CA SER A 82 -0.73 18.54 2.12
C SER A 82 -1.48 18.03 0.87
N ILE A 83 -0.75 17.76 -0.21
CA ILE A 83 -1.33 17.18 -1.43
C ILE A 83 -1.88 15.78 -1.15
N LEU A 84 -1.15 14.96 -0.38
CA LEU A 84 -1.53 13.60 -0.04
C LEU A 84 -2.71 13.55 0.94
N VAL A 85 -2.83 14.52 1.86
CA VAL A 85 -4.06 14.66 2.66
C VAL A 85 -5.26 14.94 1.76
N GLY A 86 -5.15 15.90 0.85
CA GLY A 86 -6.24 16.21 -0.09
C GLY A 86 -6.61 15.02 -0.97
N ALA A 87 -5.61 14.34 -1.53
CA ALA A 87 -5.81 13.14 -2.34
C ALA A 87 -6.42 12.00 -1.51
N GLY A 88 -5.94 11.75 -0.29
CA GLY A 88 -6.47 10.71 0.59
C GLY A 88 -7.92 10.95 1.00
N VAL A 89 -8.26 12.18 1.39
CA VAL A 89 -9.64 12.56 1.73
C VAL A 89 -10.56 12.43 0.53
N LEU A 90 -10.15 12.98 -0.63
CA LEU A 90 -10.94 12.89 -1.85
C LEU A 90 -11.16 11.43 -2.28
N SER A 91 -10.11 10.61 -2.25
CA SER A 91 -10.20 9.19 -2.59
C SER A 91 -11.06 8.41 -1.60
N GLY A 92 -11.01 8.74 -0.30
CA GLY A 92 -11.90 8.16 0.70
C GLY A 92 -13.38 8.50 0.43
N ILE A 93 -13.68 9.77 0.14
CA ILE A 93 -15.04 10.21 -0.23
C ILE A 93 -15.52 9.48 -1.48
N LEU A 94 -14.71 9.45 -2.55
CA LEU A 94 -15.06 8.78 -3.80
C LEU A 94 -15.26 7.27 -3.61
N PHE A 95 -14.44 6.62 -2.78
CA PHE A 95 -14.57 5.20 -2.49
C PHE A 95 -15.85 4.90 -1.72
N ILE A 96 -16.19 5.70 -0.71
CA ILE A 96 -17.45 5.56 0.06
C ILE A 96 -18.67 5.85 -0.81
N MET A 97 -18.67 6.96 -1.55
CA MET A 97 -19.77 7.31 -2.46
C MET A 97 -19.94 6.26 -3.55
N GLY A 98 -18.82 5.81 -4.13
CA GLY A 98 -18.80 4.75 -5.13
C GLY A 98 -19.38 3.45 -4.59
N GLY A 99 -19.05 3.06 -3.35
CA GLY A 99 -19.52 1.82 -2.73
C GLY A 99 -20.97 1.87 -2.22
N THR A 100 -21.51 3.04 -1.90
CA THR A 100 -22.85 3.19 -1.31
C THR A 100 -23.94 3.55 -2.31
N ILE A 101 -23.63 4.44 -3.25
CA ILE A 101 -24.60 5.00 -4.21
C ILE A 101 -24.12 4.77 -5.65
N GLY A 102 -22.82 4.58 -5.86
CA GLY A 102 -22.22 4.36 -7.17
C GLY A 102 -22.17 2.89 -7.61
N PRO A 103 -21.66 2.65 -8.83
CA PRO A 103 -21.55 1.30 -9.41
C PRO A 103 -20.33 0.52 -8.88
N LEU A 104 -19.58 1.04 -7.90
CA LEU A 104 -18.33 0.44 -7.45
C LEU A 104 -18.56 -0.97 -6.90
N MET A 105 -19.69 -1.20 -6.22
CA MET A 105 -20.07 -2.53 -5.73
C MET A 105 -20.32 -3.52 -6.87
N GLU A 106 -20.99 -3.10 -7.93
CA GLU A 106 -21.21 -3.92 -9.13
C GLU A 106 -19.89 -4.24 -9.82
N TRP A 107 -19.01 -3.24 -9.97
CA TRP A 107 -17.69 -3.41 -10.58
C TRP A 107 -16.83 -4.36 -9.76
N VAL A 108 -16.79 -4.22 -8.45
CA VAL A 108 -16.06 -5.13 -7.56
C VAL A 108 -16.64 -6.54 -7.61
N SER A 109 -17.98 -6.68 -7.69
CA SER A 109 -18.62 -7.98 -7.80
C SER A 109 -18.28 -8.69 -9.12
N GLN A 110 -18.13 -7.94 -10.21
CA GLN A 110 -17.77 -8.49 -11.52
C GLN A 110 -16.25 -8.66 -11.68
N TRP A 111 -15.45 -7.77 -11.10
CA TRP A 111 -14.01 -7.66 -11.24
C TRP A 111 -13.37 -7.61 -9.85
N ARG A 112 -13.35 -8.76 -9.16
CA ARG A 112 -12.88 -8.86 -7.77
C ARG A 112 -11.48 -8.29 -7.55
N PHE A 113 -10.59 -8.39 -8.54
CA PHE A 113 -9.24 -7.85 -8.47
C PHE A 113 -9.20 -6.33 -8.20
N LEU A 114 -10.28 -5.59 -8.51
CA LEU A 114 -10.39 -4.17 -8.19
C LEU A 114 -10.24 -3.91 -6.69
N LEU A 115 -10.70 -4.83 -5.82
CA LEU A 115 -10.47 -4.72 -4.37
C LEU A 115 -8.98 -4.70 -4.03
N TYR A 116 -8.18 -5.56 -4.65
CA TYR A 116 -6.74 -5.58 -4.42
C TYR A 116 -6.07 -4.31 -4.98
N VAL A 117 -6.53 -3.81 -6.12
CA VAL A 117 -6.05 -2.53 -6.69
C VAL A 117 -6.34 -1.38 -5.73
N PHE A 118 -7.55 -1.27 -5.21
CA PHE A 118 -7.91 -0.24 -4.23
C PHE A 118 -7.11 -0.39 -2.94
N LEU A 119 -6.93 -1.61 -2.44
CA LEU A 119 -6.09 -1.89 -1.27
C LEU A 119 -4.66 -1.38 -1.46
N ILE A 120 -4.00 -1.78 -2.57
CA ILE A 120 -2.64 -1.35 -2.89
C ILE A 120 -2.57 0.17 -3.02
N TYR A 121 -3.58 0.79 -3.65
CA TYR A 121 -3.68 2.23 -3.79
C TYR A 121 -3.72 2.95 -2.44
N PHE A 122 -4.58 2.52 -1.51
CA PHE A 122 -4.67 3.15 -0.18
C PHE A 122 -3.43 2.87 0.67
N LEU A 123 -2.85 1.68 0.60
CA LEU A 123 -1.57 1.37 1.27
C LEU A 123 -0.44 2.27 0.75
N LEU A 124 -0.38 2.46 -0.57
CA LEU A 124 0.58 3.36 -1.20
C LEU A 124 0.37 4.82 -0.74
N LEU A 125 -0.88 5.29 -0.67
CA LEU A 125 -1.19 6.63 -0.17
C LEU A 125 -0.73 6.83 1.27
N ILE A 126 -1.02 5.88 2.16
CA ILE A 126 -0.60 5.93 3.58
C ILE A 126 0.93 5.96 3.68
N PHE A 127 1.61 5.07 2.95
CA PHE A 127 3.06 5.02 2.93
C PHE A 127 3.68 6.31 2.41
N LEU A 128 3.19 6.82 1.27
CA LEU A 128 3.61 8.10 0.70
C LEU A 128 3.40 9.25 1.67
N PHE A 129 2.27 9.26 2.38
CA PHE A 129 1.95 10.30 3.34
C PHE A 129 2.95 10.32 4.49
N ILE A 130 3.17 9.18 5.15
CA ILE A 130 4.15 9.03 6.23
C ILE A 130 5.55 9.38 5.73
N PHE A 131 5.95 8.87 4.57
CA PHE A 131 7.23 9.18 3.95
C PHE A 131 7.41 10.67 3.68
N SER A 132 6.38 11.34 3.17
CA SER A 132 6.44 12.77 2.88
C SER A 132 6.58 13.62 4.14
N ILE A 133 5.95 13.22 5.25
CA ILE A 133 6.09 13.87 6.55
C ILE A 133 7.53 13.69 7.05
N GLU A 134 8.03 12.46 7.05
CA GLU A 134 9.37 12.16 7.55
C GLU A 134 10.45 12.85 6.73
N LEU A 135 10.32 12.86 5.40
CA LEU A 135 11.22 13.56 4.50
C LEU A 135 11.22 15.07 4.73
N LYS A 136 10.05 15.67 4.99
CA LYS A 136 9.93 17.09 5.36
C LYS A 136 10.56 17.37 6.73
N ARG A 137 10.37 16.49 7.70
CA ARG A 137 10.92 16.60 9.07
C ARG A 137 12.45 16.53 9.08
N GLN A 138 13.03 15.71 8.23
CA GLN A 138 14.47 15.42 8.23
C GLN A 138 15.32 16.30 7.29
N LYS A 139 14.74 17.34 6.65
CA LYS A 139 15.45 18.24 5.72
C LYS A 139 16.80 18.73 6.29
N GLY A 140 17.89 18.07 5.90
CA GLY A 140 19.28 18.43 6.23
C GLY A 140 20.02 17.52 7.21
N SER A 141 19.37 16.53 7.85
CA SER A 141 20.02 15.71 8.90
C SER A 141 20.28 14.24 8.53
N GLN A 142 19.51 13.66 7.60
CA GLN A 142 19.58 12.24 7.27
C GLN A 142 19.54 11.98 5.77
N THR A 143 20.02 10.80 5.37
CA THR A 143 19.95 10.33 3.98
C THR A 143 18.52 9.88 3.65
N VAL A 144 18.11 10.09 2.40
CA VAL A 144 16.79 9.69 1.89
C VAL A 144 16.51 8.20 2.14
N GLU A 145 17.53 7.34 2.02
CA GLU A 145 17.42 5.91 2.32
C GLU A 145 16.99 5.65 3.78
N LYS A 146 17.58 6.34 4.75
CA LYS A 146 17.18 6.23 6.17
C LYS A 146 15.73 6.69 6.38
N THR A 147 15.33 7.77 5.73
CA THR A 147 13.94 8.26 5.76
C THR A 147 12.96 7.19 5.25
N VAL A 148 13.30 6.47 4.16
CA VAL A 148 12.46 5.36 3.64
C VAL A 148 12.32 4.24 4.67
N HIS A 149 13.41 3.81 5.31
CA HIS A 149 13.36 2.77 6.35
C HIS A 149 12.48 3.17 7.54
N ILE A 150 12.67 4.39 8.05
CA ILE A 150 11.90 4.91 9.19
C ILE A 150 10.41 4.99 8.83
N SER A 151 10.10 5.45 7.62
CA SER A 151 8.72 5.56 7.14
C SER A 151 8.04 4.21 7.03
N PHE A 152 8.77 3.18 6.59
CA PHE A 152 8.27 1.80 6.54
C PHE A 152 7.94 1.27 7.94
N VAL A 153 8.83 1.45 8.91
CA VAL A 153 8.59 1.04 10.30
C VAL A 153 7.36 1.75 10.88
N TRP A 154 7.25 3.08 10.71
CA TRP A 154 6.07 3.82 11.17
C TRP A 154 4.78 3.38 10.50
N THR A 155 4.83 3.05 9.21
CA THR A 155 3.66 2.54 8.49
C THR A 155 3.25 1.17 9.01
N LEU A 156 4.20 0.27 9.27
CA LEU A 156 3.91 -1.03 9.87
C LEU A 156 3.34 -0.91 11.29
N VAL A 157 3.88 -0.01 12.11
CA VAL A 157 3.36 0.25 13.46
C VAL A 157 1.92 0.78 13.40
N LEU A 158 1.64 1.72 12.49
CA LEU A 158 0.28 2.22 12.28
C LEU A 158 -0.67 1.11 11.84
N LEU A 159 -0.29 0.30 10.86
CA LEU A 159 -1.11 -0.81 10.36
C LEU A 159 -1.33 -1.87 11.44
N PHE A 160 -0.30 -2.20 12.23
CA PHE A 160 -0.42 -3.13 13.35
C PHE A 160 -1.41 -2.61 14.40
N ALA A 161 -1.32 -1.33 14.77
CA ALA A 161 -2.26 -0.71 15.69
C ALA A 161 -3.70 -0.76 15.15
N LEU A 162 -3.91 -0.45 13.86
CA LEU A 162 -5.22 -0.49 13.23
C LEU A 162 -5.81 -1.91 13.12
N PHE A 163 -4.99 -2.95 13.00
CA PHE A 163 -5.45 -4.34 12.83
C PHE A 163 -5.67 -5.09 14.15
N PHE A 164 -4.90 -4.77 15.19
CA PHE A 164 -4.88 -5.56 16.43
C PHE A 164 -5.34 -4.79 17.68
N LEU A 165 -5.33 -3.46 17.65
CA LEU A 165 -5.76 -2.64 18.81
C LEU A 165 -7.12 -1.97 18.59
N LEU A 166 -7.60 -1.92 17.35
CA LEU A 166 -8.87 -1.32 16.95
C LEU A 166 -9.77 -2.38 16.31
#